data_AF-A0A1S2GYK7-F1
#
_entry.id   AF-A0A1S2GYK7-F1
#
_cell.length_a   1.000
_cell.length_b   1.000
_cell.length_c   1.000
_cell.angle_alpha   90.00
_cell.angle_beta   90.00
_cell.angle_gamma   90.00
#
_symmetry.space_group_name_H-M   'P 1'
#
loop_
_entity.id
_entity.type
_entity.pdbx_description
1 polymer ?
#
loop_
_entity_poly.entity_id
_entity_poly.type
_entity_poly.pdbx_seq_one_letter_code
_entity_poly.pdbx_strand_id
1 'polypeptide(L)'
;MMAPILRDVYIWPPTGVPDRKWDVSAELSIVGCPVDDMDALLRGSRKVSEALGEALEARRIVVPRSSIRLIPGGLSDSADVHVEVSDWMRDGDDIAWVFVPRGFHNLSASDRDDVVLSMWEETLCFFAERRGWDRSAVSEAAAAVRRRDLTAAWAGPWKWNRGRSTQMRLVGSLWDDGFLRVHVETVDRGGTVQRSEPVVGGTTRPGFARAVRATRWSSATTVQIGVLPSALTEVASVFEFDTTTGQLSGGDDSERVIPISPTGPASPVGFRLTLQRVDGVAVSWGGGGPTNGVPPAYLDEMNRLGSVIRSPLWLTWWARAEVNEVDGYVDYNPTTSTSLVRFTGRRLTLILRRSTDTIPPGGVEAATLARSDLGAAVRRVAERRSLGSPPPLH
;
A
#
# COMPACT_ATOMS: atom_id res chain seq x y z
N MET A 1 -14.12 -23.36 -0.37
CA MET A 1 -13.60 -21.98 -0.59
C MET A 1 -12.43 -22.11 -1.54
N MET A 2 -12.37 -21.37 -2.65
CA MET A 2 -11.21 -21.42 -3.55
C MET A 2 -9.99 -20.86 -2.82
N ALA A 3 -8.83 -21.53 -2.95
CA ALA A 3 -7.59 -21.04 -2.37
C ALA A 3 -7.19 -19.71 -3.03
N PRO A 4 -6.67 -18.72 -2.29
CA PRO A 4 -6.23 -17.46 -2.86
C PRO A 4 -5.10 -17.67 -3.87
N ILE A 5 -5.10 -16.85 -4.93
CA ILE A 5 -4.02 -16.78 -5.91
C ILE A 5 -3.28 -15.46 -5.76
N LEU A 6 -1.96 -15.47 -5.95
CA LEU A 6 -1.13 -14.28 -5.91
C LEU A 6 -1.45 -13.41 -7.12
N ARG A 7 -1.87 -12.18 -6.87
CA ARG A 7 -2.23 -11.21 -7.92
C ARG A 7 -1.86 -9.77 -7.58
N ASP A 8 -1.61 -9.47 -6.31
CA ASP A 8 -1.33 -8.12 -5.85
C ASP A 8 0.09 -8.08 -5.27
N VAL A 9 0.98 -7.30 -5.88
CA VAL A 9 2.28 -6.95 -5.30
C VAL A 9 2.39 -5.44 -5.28
N TYR A 10 2.81 -4.85 -4.17
CA TYR A 10 2.94 -3.40 -4.07
C TYR A 10 3.78 -2.97 -2.88
N ILE A 11 4.36 -1.78 -3.00
CA ILE A 11 4.91 -1.04 -1.87
C ILE A 11 3.76 -0.22 -1.27
N TRP A 12 3.59 -0.25 0.05
CA TRP A 12 2.52 0.50 0.72
C TRP A 12 3.09 1.74 1.41
N PRO A 13 2.45 2.92 1.28
CA PRO A 13 1.29 3.20 0.42
C PRO A 13 1.69 3.27 -1.06
N PRO A 14 0.75 3.01 -2.01
CA PRO A 14 1.11 2.79 -3.41
C PRO A 14 1.70 4.01 -4.13
N THR A 15 1.22 5.23 -3.89
CA THR A 15 1.58 6.42 -4.71
C THR A 15 1.39 7.77 -4.02
N GLY A 16 0.91 7.79 -2.77
CA GLY A 16 0.67 9.05 -2.06
C GLY A 16 -0.42 9.94 -2.69
N VAL A 17 -0.17 11.26 -2.72
CA VAL A 17 -1.04 12.28 -3.33
C VAL A 17 -0.37 12.94 -4.55
N PRO A 18 -1.12 13.36 -5.59
CA PRO A 18 -0.54 13.83 -6.86
C PRO A 18 0.37 15.08 -6.74
N ASP A 19 -0.05 16.03 -5.91
CA ASP A 19 0.38 17.44 -5.91
C ASP A 19 1.54 17.78 -4.95
N ARG A 20 2.05 16.80 -4.21
CA ARG A 20 3.22 16.95 -3.33
C ARG A 20 4.03 15.67 -3.25
N LYS A 21 5.35 15.80 -3.08
CA LYS A 21 6.22 14.66 -2.80
C LYS A 21 5.74 13.92 -1.56
N TRP A 22 5.86 12.61 -1.59
CA TRP A 22 5.40 11.75 -0.52
C TRP A 22 6.43 11.65 0.61
N ASP A 23 6.20 12.42 1.68
CA ASP A 23 7.00 12.34 2.89
C ASP A 23 6.51 11.23 3.82
N VAL A 24 6.92 9.99 3.53
CA VAL A 24 6.68 8.84 4.43
C VAL A 24 7.31 9.02 5.81
N SER A 25 8.31 9.88 5.98
CA SER A 25 8.90 10.10 7.32
C SER A 25 7.87 10.76 8.24
N ALA A 26 7.11 11.73 7.72
CA ALA A 26 6.05 12.39 8.45
C ALA A 26 4.86 11.46 8.73
N GLU A 27 4.48 10.63 7.75
CA GLU A 27 3.27 9.81 7.89
C GLU A 27 3.48 8.49 8.62
N LEU A 28 4.66 7.86 8.47
CA LEU A 28 4.98 6.57 9.07
C LEU A 28 5.99 6.68 10.22
N SER A 29 6.38 7.89 10.62
CA SER A 29 7.37 8.13 11.68
C SER A 29 8.72 7.44 11.42
N ILE A 30 9.13 7.34 10.15
CA ILE A 30 10.40 6.72 9.73
C ILE A 30 11.50 7.77 9.75
N VAL A 31 12.36 7.75 10.77
CA VAL A 31 13.47 8.70 10.92
C VAL A 31 14.50 8.50 9.81
N GLY A 32 14.92 9.60 9.17
CA GLY A 32 16.00 9.58 8.18
C GLY A 32 15.62 9.06 6.80
N CYS A 33 14.33 8.91 6.50
CA CYS A 33 13.87 8.50 5.17
C CYS A 33 14.24 9.55 4.11
N PRO A 34 14.91 9.18 3.01
CA PRO A 34 15.23 10.12 1.93
C PRO A 34 13.98 10.39 1.09
N VAL A 35 13.30 11.50 1.36
CA VAL A 35 11.98 11.84 0.78
C VAL A 35 11.96 11.72 -0.76
N ASP A 36 12.94 12.30 -1.46
CA ASP A 36 12.97 12.30 -2.92
C ASP A 36 13.15 10.89 -3.50
N ASP A 37 14.07 10.11 -2.92
CA ASP A 37 14.37 8.75 -3.35
C ASP A 37 13.20 7.80 -3.08
N MET A 38 12.57 7.95 -1.92
CA MET A 38 11.45 7.12 -1.52
C MET A 38 10.17 7.48 -2.27
N ASP A 39 9.89 8.77 -2.51
CA ASP A 39 8.79 9.20 -3.39
C ASP A 39 8.97 8.63 -4.80
N ALA A 40 10.18 8.70 -5.36
CA ALA A 40 10.50 8.15 -6.67
C ALA A 40 10.30 6.63 -6.74
N LEU A 41 10.70 5.89 -5.70
CA LEU A 41 10.47 4.45 -5.60
C LEU A 41 8.98 4.12 -5.49
N LEU A 42 8.25 4.78 -4.59
CA LEU A 42 6.84 4.49 -4.35
C LEU A 42 6.02 4.74 -5.62
N ARG A 43 6.12 5.95 -6.17
CA ARG A 43 5.44 6.36 -7.40
C ARG A 43 5.86 5.49 -8.60
N GLY A 44 7.16 5.43 -8.88
CA GLY A 44 7.71 4.71 -10.03
C GLY A 44 7.43 3.21 -10.00
N SER A 45 7.39 2.61 -8.81
CA SER A 45 7.14 1.17 -8.70
C SER A 45 5.75 0.76 -9.16
N ARG A 46 4.78 1.68 -9.26
CA ARG A 46 3.38 1.30 -9.40
C ARG A 46 3.08 0.63 -10.73
N LYS A 47 3.59 1.17 -11.84
CA LYS A 47 3.37 0.59 -13.17
C LYS A 47 3.96 -0.82 -13.27
N VAL A 48 5.15 -1.03 -12.71
CA VAL A 48 5.82 -2.35 -12.67
C VAL A 48 5.03 -3.32 -11.79
N SER A 49 4.63 -2.87 -10.60
CA SER A 49 3.92 -3.69 -9.62
C SER A 49 2.55 -4.15 -10.14
N GLU A 50 1.81 -3.28 -10.83
CA GLU A 50 0.52 -3.62 -11.45
C GLU A 50 0.68 -4.55 -12.65
N ALA A 51 1.64 -4.29 -13.55
CA ALA A 51 1.93 -5.18 -14.67
C ALA A 51 2.34 -6.58 -14.18
N LEU A 52 3.17 -6.64 -13.13
CA LEU A 52 3.58 -7.90 -12.50
C LEU A 52 2.43 -8.61 -11.80
N GLY A 53 1.56 -7.88 -11.09
CA GLY A 53 0.36 -8.45 -10.48
C GLY A 53 -0.54 -9.16 -11.48
N GLU A 54 -0.78 -8.55 -12.66
CA GLU A 54 -1.54 -9.19 -13.75
C GLU A 54 -0.85 -10.45 -14.29
N ALA A 55 0.47 -10.38 -14.47
CA ALA A 55 1.25 -11.52 -14.95
C ALA A 55 1.23 -12.68 -13.94
N LEU A 56 1.32 -12.39 -12.64
CA LEU A 56 1.22 -13.37 -11.55
C LEU A 56 -0.19 -14.00 -11.47
N GLU A 57 -1.24 -13.19 -11.61
CA GLU A 57 -2.63 -13.67 -11.61
C GLU A 57 -2.83 -14.74 -12.70
N ALA A 58 -2.27 -14.51 -13.89
CA ALA A 58 -2.33 -15.45 -15.01
C ALA A 58 -1.61 -16.79 -14.72
N ARG A 59 -0.62 -16.79 -13.81
CA ARG A 59 0.09 -18.00 -13.38
C ARG A 59 -0.62 -18.77 -12.28
N ARG A 60 -1.61 -18.17 -11.62
CA ARG A 60 -2.46 -18.81 -10.60
C ARG A 60 -1.67 -19.45 -9.44
N ILE A 61 -0.57 -18.81 -9.02
CA ILE A 61 0.24 -19.27 -7.89
C ILE A 61 -0.61 -19.24 -6.63
N VAL A 62 -0.84 -20.41 -6.02
CA VAL A 62 -1.68 -20.52 -4.81
C VAL A 62 -0.88 -20.12 -3.59
N VAL A 63 -1.44 -19.19 -2.81
CA VAL A 63 -0.78 -18.55 -1.67
C VAL A 63 -1.78 -18.34 -0.53
N PRO A 64 -1.32 -18.16 0.72
CA PRO A 64 -2.22 -17.92 1.85
C PRO A 64 -3.05 -16.64 1.71
N ARG A 65 -2.53 -15.65 0.97
CA ARG A 65 -3.10 -14.31 0.77
C ARG A 65 -2.84 -13.86 -0.65
N SER A 66 -3.81 -13.19 -1.29
CA SER A 66 -3.67 -12.79 -2.70
C SER A 66 -2.65 -11.67 -2.93
N SER A 67 -2.03 -11.15 -1.87
CA SER A 67 -1.18 -9.99 -1.88
C SER A 67 0.13 -10.17 -1.11
N ILE A 68 1.21 -9.57 -1.62
CA ILE A 68 2.46 -9.34 -0.89
C ILE A 68 2.72 -7.84 -0.84
N ARG A 69 3.14 -7.35 0.33
CA ARG A 69 3.33 -5.93 0.59
C ARG A 69 4.75 -5.65 1.08
N LEU A 70 5.40 -4.67 0.44
CA LEU A 70 6.62 -4.06 0.98
C LEU A 70 6.27 -2.79 1.76
N ILE A 71 6.94 -2.59 2.89
CA ILE A 71 6.80 -1.40 3.73
C ILE A 71 8.07 -0.54 3.62
N PRO A 72 7.99 0.78 3.45
CA PRO A 72 9.15 1.66 3.50
C PRO A 72 9.93 1.46 4.80
N GLY A 73 11.22 1.13 4.68
CA GLY A 73 12.17 0.97 5.78
C GLY A 73 13.05 2.20 6.00
N GLY A 74 13.20 3.06 4.98
CA GLY A 74 14.00 4.29 5.04
C GLY A 74 15.20 4.27 4.11
N LEU A 75 16.32 4.80 4.58
CA LEU A 75 17.58 4.85 3.84
C LEU A 75 18.26 3.47 3.80
N SER A 76 18.72 3.06 2.62
CA SER A 76 19.58 1.87 2.47
C SER A 76 20.97 2.16 3.01
N ASP A 77 21.54 1.21 3.75
CA ASP A 77 22.94 1.24 4.21
C ASP A 77 23.95 0.95 3.08
N SER A 78 23.46 0.72 1.85
CA SER A 78 24.25 0.43 0.66
C SER A 78 23.88 1.35 -0.50
N ALA A 79 24.59 1.21 -1.62
CA ALA A 79 24.24 1.90 -2.87
C ALA A 79 23.07 1.24 -3.64
N ASP A 80 22.51 0.15 -3.10
CA ASP A 80 21.47 -0.65 -3.74
C ASP A 80 20.10 -0.44 -3.08
N VAL A 81 19.03 -0.68 -3.85
CA VAL A 81 17.71 -0.91 -3.26
C VAL A 81 17.78 -2.19 -2.45
N HIS A 82 17.42 -2.11 -1.18
CA HIS A 82 17.53 -3.22 -0.25
C HIS A 82 16.15 -3.65 0.21
N VAL A 83 15.81 -4.92 0.00
CA VAL A 83 14.63 -5.54 0.63
C VAL A 83 15.07 -6.43 1.78
N GLU A 84 14.47 -6.20 2.94
CA GLU A 84 14.62 -7.03 4.12
C GLU A 84 13.34 -7.84 4.32
N VAL A 85 13.41 -9.15 4.13
CA VAL A 85 12.27 -10.05 4.36
C VAL A 85 12.29 -10.51 5.80
N SER A 86 11.19 -10.36 6.52
CA SER A 86 11.04 -10.99 7.83
C SER A 86 10.82 -12.50 7.68
N ASP A 87 11.38 -13.27 8.60
CA ASP A 87 11.13 -14.71 8.70
C ASP A 87 9.73 -15.08 9.23
N TRP A 88 8.97 -14.08 9.70
CA TRP A 88 7.59 -14.21 10.20
C TRP A 88 6.57 -13.50 9.30
N MET A 89 5.29 -13.87 9.43
CA MET A 89 4.16 -13.28 8.69
C MET A 89 3.35 -12.39 9.62
N ARG A 90 2.96 -11.18 9.19
CA ARG A 90 2.02 -10.34 9.93
C ARG A 90 0.65 -10.43 9.28
N ASP A 91 -0.40 -10.66 10.05
CA ASP A 91 -1.77 -10.84 9.51
C ASP A 91 -1.92 -12.00 8.49
N GLY A 92 -0.96 -12.91 8.45
CA GLY A 92 -0.88 -13.95 7.43
C GLY A 92 -0.36 -13.45 6.07
N ASP A 93 0.04 -12.18 5.98
CA ASP A 93 0.77 -11.62 4.86
C ASP A 93 2.27 -11.76 5.11
N ASP A 94 3.02 -12.09 4.05
CA ASP A 94 4.46 -11.92 4.04
C ASP A 94 4.77 -10.41 4.06
N ILE A 95 5.49 -9.96 5.09
CA ILE A 95 5.96 -8.58 5.21
C ILE A 95 7.46 -8.53 4.95
N ALA A 96 7.84 -7.56 4.13
CA ALA A 96 9.21 -7.16 3.95
C ALA A 96 9.31 -5.65 3.94
N TRP A 97 10.49 -5.14 4.28
CA TRP A 97 10.80 -3.71 4.26
C TRP A 97 11.63 -3.41 3.04
N VAL A 98 11.42 -2.23 2.46
CA VAL A 98 12.22 -1.72 1.35
C VAL A 98 12.95 -0.46 1.76
N PHE A 99 14.26 -0.47 1.59
CA PHE A 99 15.17 0.64 1.86
C PHE A 99 15.73 1.13 0.54
N VAL A 100 15.80 2.45 0.37
CA VAL A 100 16.20 3.08 -0.89
C VAL A 100 17.54 3.80 -0.73
N PRO A 101 18.49 3.66 -1.66
CA PRO A 101 19.76 4.37 -1.61
C PRO A 101 19.58 5.85 -1.97
N ARG A 102 20.54 6.69 -1.57
CA ARG A 102 20.57 8.09 -1.99
C ARG A 102 20.75 8.20 -3.50
N GLY A 103 19.99 9.09 -4.13
CA GLY A 103 20.11 9.37 -5.56
C GLY A 103 19.36 8.39 -6.46
N PHE A 104 18.55 7.48 -5.92
CA PHE A 104 17.64 6.64 -6.68
C PHE A 104 16.71 7.46 -7.59
N HIS A 105 16.25 8.63 -7.13
CA HIS A 105 15.41 9.52 -7.95
C HIS A 105 16.14 10.13 -9.17
N ASN A 106 17.48 10.09 -9.20
CA ASN A 106 18.27 10.57 -10.34
C ASN A 106 18.35 9.58 -11.50
N LEU A 107 17.99 8.31 -11.27
CA LEU A 107 17.91 7.30 -12.33
C LEU A 107 16.89 7.72 -13.40
N SER A 108 17.05 7.22 -14.63
CA SER A 108 15.99 7.34 -15.63
C SER A 108 14.76 6.52 -15.20
N ALA A 109 13.59 6.81 -15.77
CA ALA A 109 12.39 6.01 -15.48
C ALA A 109 12.62 4.52 -15.81
N SER A 110 13.17 4.22 -16.98
CA SER A 110 13.50 2.86 -17.40
C SER A 110 14.44 2.15 -16.42
N ASP A 111 15.50 2.83 -15.97
CA ASP A 111 16.45 2.24 -15.02
C ASP A 111 15.79 1.96 -13.66
N ARG A 112 14.92 2.86 -13.18
CA ARG A 112 14.13 2.63 -11.96
C ARG A 112 13.23 1.42 -12.12
N ASP A 113 12.57 1.28 -13.26
CA ASP A 113 11.65 0.19 -13.50
C ASP A 113 12.34 -1.17 -13.56
N ASP A 114 13.53 -1.24 -14.17
CA ASP A 114 14.36 -2.44 -14.22
C ASP A 114 14.83 -2.86 -12.81
N VAL A 115 15.23 -1.89 -11.99
CA VAL A 115 15.57 -2.15 -10.57
C VAL A 115 14.35 -2.65 -9.80
N VAL A 116 13.19 -2.01 -9.97
CA VAL A 116 11.94 -2.41 -9.29
C VAL A 116 11.49 -3.81 -9.73
N LEU A 117 11.55 -4.14 -11.02
CA LEU A 117 11.19 -5.46 -11.51
C LEU A 117 12.13 -6.53 -10.95
N SER A 118 13.44 -6.25 -10.94
CA SER A 118 14.45 -7.16 -10.39
C SER A 118 14.26 -7.37 -8.88
N MET A 119 14.00 -6.28 -8.15
CA MET A 119 13.66 -6.31 -6.72
C MET A 119 12.45 -7.23 -6.47
N TRP A 120 11.37 -7.07 -7.23
CA TRP A 120 10.19 -7.92 -7.07
C TRP A 120 10.43 -9.36 -7.48
N GLU A 121 11.08 -9.61 -8.62
CA GLU A 121 11.37 -10.96 -9.11
C GLU A 121 12.16 -11.76 -8.07
N GLU A 122 13.26 -11.21 -7.56
CA GLU A 122 14.09 -11.88 -6.56
C GLU A 122 13.38 -12.04 -5.21
N THR A 123 12.64 -11.02 -4.76
CA THR A 123 11.85 -11.10 -3.51
C THR A 123 10.78 -12.20 -3.59
N LEU A 124 10.08 -12.29 -4.72
CA LEU A 124 9.04 -13.31 -4.93
C LEU A 124 9.64 -14.70 -5.13
N CYS A 125 10.79 -14.83 -5.79
CA CYS A 125 11.51 -16.09 -5.90
C CYS A 125 11.95 -16.59 -4.53
N PHE A 126 12.45 -15.70 -3.66
CA PHE A 126 12.80 -16.04 -2.29
C PHE A 126 11.59 -16.53 -1.48
N PHE A 127 10.43 -15.88 -1.61
CA PHE A 127 9.21 -16.40 -0.99
C PHE A 127 8.81 -17.75 -1.58
N ALA A 128 8.90 -17.93 -2.90
CA ALA A 128 8.55 -19.17 -3.55
C ALA A 128 9.39 -20.35 -3.02
N GLU A 129 10.69 -20.17 -2.86
CA GLU A 129 11.58 -21.19 -2.27
C GLU A 129 11.22 -21.53 -0.83
N ARG A 130 10.97 -20.51 -0.01
CA ARG A 130 10.68 -20.71 1.42
C ARG A 130 9.31 -21.29 1.70
N ARG A 131 8.34 -20.99 0.83
CA ARG A 131 6.94 -21.34 1.02
C ARG A 131 6.49 -22.51 0.13
N GLY A 132 7.39 -23.01 -0.73
CA GLY A 132 7.08 -24.07 -1.70
C GLY A 132 6.14 -23.61 -2.82
N TRP A 133 6.19 -22.33 -3.20
CA TRP A 133 5.48 -21.86 -4.39
C TRP A 133 6.29 -22.19 -5.65
N ASP A 134 5.65 -22.08 -6.80
CA ASP A 134 6.32 -22.29 -8.08
C ASP A 134 7.24 -21.09 -8.41
N ARG A 135 8.54 -21.25 -8.16
CA ARG A 135 9.57 -20.26 -8.49
C ARG A 135 9.62 -19.98 -10.00
N SER A 136 9.42 -21.00 -10.84
CA SER A 136 9.48 -20.83 -12.29
C SER A 136 8.34 -19.95 -12.80
N ALA A 137 7.14 -20.10 -12.23
CA ALA A 137 5.99 -19.25 -12.52
C ALA A 137 6.25 -17.76 -12.20
N VAL A 138 6.98 -17.47 -11.12
CA VAL A 138 7.38 -16.09 -10.77
C VAL A 138 8.31 -15.51 -11.84
N SER A 139 9.40 -16.20 -12.18
CA SER A 139 10.34 -15.73 -13.21
C SER A 139 9.67 -15.58 -14.58
N GLU A 140 8.76 -16.50 -14.93
CA GLU A 140 8.00 -16.40 -16.18
C GLU A 140 7.02 -15.21 -16.19
N ALA A 141 6.48 -14.81 -15.04
CA ALA A 141 5.65 -13.61 -14.91
C ALA A 141 6.52 -12.35 -15.09
N ALA A 142 7.67 -12.26 -14.41
CA ALA A 142 8.61 -11.15 -14.57
C ALA A 142 9.11 -11.01 -16.03
N ALA A 143 9.46 -12.12 -16.67
CA ALA A 143 9.85 -12.14 -18.08
C ALA A 143 8.70 -11.68 -19.01
N ALA A 144 7.44 -11.99 -18.69
CA ALA A 144 6.29 -11.52 -19.46
C ALA A 144 6.10 -10.00 -19.35
N VAL A 145 6.34 -9.42 -18.17
CA VAL A 145 6.30 -7.96 -17.95
C VAL A 145 7.42 -7.27 -18.72
N ARG A 146 8.65 -7.80 -18.67
CA ARG A 146 9.79 -7.27 -19.43
C ARG A 146 9.54 -7.28 -20.95
N ARG A 147 8.94 -8.33 -21.50
CA ARG A 147 8.55 -8.37 -22.94
C ARG A 147 7.50 -7.35 -23.35
N ARG A 148 6.77 -6.77 -22.40
CA ARG A 148 5.74 -5.74 -22.61
C ARG A 148 6.24 -4.34 -22.27
N ASP A 149 7.55 -4.16 -22.17
CA ASP A 149 8.17 -2.86 -21.87
C ASP A 149 7.58 -2.24 -20.58
N LEU A 150 7.32 -3.09 -19.58
CA LEU A 150 6.86 -2.70 -18.25
C LEU A 150 5.56 -1.88 -18.24
N THR A 151 4.79 -1.95 -19.34
CA THR A 151 3.59 -1.13 -19.55
C THR A 151 2.38 -1.75 -18.86
N ALA A 152 1.71 -0.97 -18.02
CA ALA A 152 0.40 -1.28 -17.46
C ALA A 152 -0.66 -0.39 -18.12
N ALA A 153 -1.37 -0.95 -19.12
CA ALA A 153 -2.40 -0.27 -19.87
C ALA A 153 -3.68 -1.11 -19.96
N TRP A 154 -4.82 -0.42 -19.91
CA TRP A 154 -6.13 -1.04 -19.85
C TRP A 154 -7.13 -0.32 -20.76
N ALA A 155 -8.06 -1.10 -21.29
CA ALA A 155 -9.20 -0.57 -22.04
C ALA A 155 -10.50 -1.17 -21.48
N GLY A 156 -11.48 -0.31 -21.24
CA GLY A 156 -12.84 -0.71 -20.92
C GLY A 156 -13.60 -1.22 -22.14
N PRO A 157 -14.78 -1.83 -21.93
CA PRO A 157 -15.66 -2.24 -23.02
C PRO A 157 -16.26 -1.03 -23.74
N TRP A 158 -16.58 -1.19 -25.02
CA TRP A 158 -17.32 -0.20 -25.79
C TRP A 158 -18.77 -0.05 -25.29
N LYS A 159 -19.23 1.20 -25.17
CA LYS A 159 -20.58 1.57 -24.71
C LYS A 159 -21.24 2.47 -25.75
N TRP A 160 -22.40 2.04 -26.25
CA TRP A 160 -23.20 2.86 -27.18
C TRP A 160 -23.91 4.01 -26.46
N ASN A 161 -24.01 5.16 -27.12
CA ASN A 161 -24.96 6.20 -26.72
C ASN A 161 -26.41 5.73 -26.95
N ARG A 162 -27.40 6.49 -26.43
CA ARG A 162 -28.83 6.11 -26.54
C ARG A 162 -29.30 5.93 -28.00
N GLY A 163 -28.80 6.76 -28.92
CA GLY A 163 -29.13 6.69 -30.35
C GLY A 163 -28.36 5.62 -31.13
N ARG A 164 -27.41 4.92 -30.50
CA ARG A 164 -26.51 3.95 -31.13
C ARG A 164 -25.77 4.52 -32.36
N SER A 165 -25.43 5.80 -32.32
CA SER A 165 -24.67 6.49 -33.37
C SER A 165 -23.17 6.49 -33.09
N THR A 166 -22.80 6.45 -31.81
CA THR A 166 -21.42 6.60 -31.35
C THR A 166 -21.16 5.62 -30.19
N GLN A 167 -20.00 4.99 -30.20
CA GLN A 167 -19.50 4.20 -29.08
C GLN A 167 -18.42 4.99 -28.33
N MET A 168 -18.30 4.73 -27.03
CA MET A 168 -17.18 5.23 -26.22
C MET A 168 -16.56 4.10 -25.41
N ARG A 169 -15.28 4.21 -25.09
CA ARG A 169 -14.61 3.39 -24.07
C ARG A 169 -13.62 4.25 -23.29
N LEU A 170 -13.42 3.90 -22.03
CA LEU A 170 -12.34 4.47 -21.23
C LEU A 170 -11.05 3.69 -21.51
N VAL A 171 -9.96 4.39 -21.76
CA VAL A 171 -8.61 3.82 -21.88
C VAL A 171 -7.74 4.45 -20.81
N GLY A 172 -6.83 3.67 -20.23
CA GLY A 172 -5.88 4.22 -19.27
C GLY A 172 -4.54 3.52 -19.27
N SER A 173 -3.50 4.24 -18.85
CA SER A 173 -2.14 3.71 -18.63
C SER A 173 -1.50 4.31 -17.39
N LEU A 174 -0.77 3.51 -16.61
CA LEU A 174 0.06 4.01 -15.52
C LEU A 174 1.35 4.60 -16.07
N TRP A 175 1.73 5.76 -15.55
CA TRP A 175 2.96 6.45 -15.95
C TRP A 175 4.01 6.39 -14.83
N ASP A 176 5.18 6.95 -15.10
CA ASP A 176 6.38 6.87 -14.25
C ASP A 176 6.25 7.53 -12.88
N ASP A 177 5.25 8.40 -12.70
CA ASP A 177 4.92 8.99 -11.39
C ASP A 177 3.84 8.19 -10.63
N GLY A 178 3.46 7.02 -11.14
CA GLY A 178 2.55 6.08 -10.49
C GLY A 178 1.07 6.37 -10.67
N PHE A 179 0.69 7.48 -11.28
CA PHE A 179 -0.72 7.80 -11.51
C PHE A 179 -1.22 7.29 -12.86
N LEU A 180 -2.49 6.92 -12.90
CA LEU A 180 -3.16 6.52 -14.13
C LEU A 180 -3.48 7.78 -14.94
N ARG A 181 -3.20 7.77 -16.23
CA ARG A 181 -3.79 8.73 -17.18
C ARG A 181 -4.94 8.01 -17.84
N VAL A 182 -6.15 8.57 -17.74
CA VAL A 182 -7.31 8.03 -18.44
C VAL A 182 -7.82 9.03 -19.46
N HIS A 183 -8.23 8.53 -20.61
CA HIS A 183 -8.92 9.30 -21.64
C HIS A 183 -10.10 8.49 -22.19
N VAL A 184 -11.06 9.19 -22.78
CA VAL A 184 -12.16 8.54 -23.50
C VAL A 184 -11.80 8.47 -24.97
N GLU A 185 -11.95 7.28 -25.55
CA GLU A 185 -11.98 7.12 -27.00
C GLU A 185 -13.44 6.99 -27.44
N THR A 186 -13.81 7.71 -28.50
CA THR A 186 -15.11 7.55 -29.15
C THR A 186 -14.94 7.11 -30.59
N VAL A 187 -15.91 6.37 -31.11
CA VAL A 187 -15.97 5.97 -32.52
C VAL A 187 -17.39 6.13 -33.03
N ASP A 188 -17.57 6.85 -34.13
CA ASP A 188 -18.85 6.99 -34.81
C ASP A 188 -19.11 5.80 -35.77
N ARG A 189 -20.30 5.77 -36.40
CA ARG A 189 -20.63 4.74 -37.41
C ARG A 189 -19.77 4.79 -38.68
N GLY A 190 -19.18 5.95 -38.98
CA GLY A 190 -18.24 6.11 -40.09
C GLY A 190 -16.84 5.59 -39.76
N GLY A 191 -16.57 5.22 -38.50
CA GLY A 191 -15.27 4.79 -38.02
C GLY A 191 -14.34 5.93 -37.59
N THR A 192 -14.84 7.17 -37.52
CA THR A 192 -14.06 8.32 -37.05
C THR A 192 -13.78 8.15 -35.56
N VAL A 193 -12.50 8.12 -35.19
CA VAL A 193 -12.07 8.02 -33.80
C VAL A 193 -11.73 9.41 -33.26
N GLN A 194 -12.27 9.76 -32.10
CA GLN A 194 -11.83 10.92 -31.33
C GLN A 194 -11.31 10.48 -29.96
N ARG A 195 -10.46 11.31 -29.36
CA ARG A 195 -9.89 11.10 -28.04
C ARG A 195 -10.02 12.38 -27.22
N SER A 196 -10.40 12.25 -25.96
CA SER A 196 -10.28 13.35 -25.01
C SER A 196 -8.80 13.56 -24.65
N GLU A 197 -8.49 14.74 -24.10
CA GLU A 197 -7.28 14.92 -23.31
C GLU A 197 -7.27 13.92 -22.13
N PRO A 198 -6.08 13.46 -21.68
CA PRO A 198 -5.96 12.58 -20.54
C PRO A 198 -6.17 13.34 -19.23
N VAL A 199 -6.88 12.72 -18.29
CA VAL A 199 -7.01 13.18 -16.91
C VAL A 199 -6.32 12.25 -15.94
N VAL A 200 -5.93 12.78 -14.79
CA VAL A 200 -5.34 12.00 -13.70
C VAL A 200 -6.41 11.13 -13.06
N GLY A 201 -6.23 9.82 -13.17
CA GLY A 201 -7.03 8.80 -12.52
C GLY A 201 -6.35 8.24 -11.27
N GLY A 202 -6.90 7.14 -10.75
CA GLY A 202 -6.34 6.44 -9.60
C GLY A 202 -5.01 5.77 -9.89
N THR A 203 -4.55 4.89 -9.01
CA THR A 203 -3.21 4.30 -9.15
C THR A 203 -3.24 2.78 -9.29
N THR A 204 -4.41 2.19 -9.50
CA THR A 204 -4.60 0.74 -9.43
C THR A 204 -5.56 0.23 -10.51
N ARG A 205 -5.37 -1.02 -10.97
CA ARG A 205 -6.32 -1.70 -11.87
C ARG A 205 -7.74 -1.79 -11.30
N PRO A 206 -7.97 -2.15 -10.02
CA PRO A 206 -9.31 -2.05 -9.42
C PRO A 206 -9.89 -0.63 -9.46
N GLY A 207 -9.04 0.39 -9.31
CA GLY A 207 -9.41 1.80 -9.49
C GLY A 207 -9.87 2.09 -10.92
N PHE A 208 -9.12 1.65 -11.93
CA PHE A 208 -9.54 1.74 -13.32
C PHE A 208 -10.86 1.02 -13.59
N ALA A 209 -11.03 -0.20 -13.08
CA ALA A 209 -12.27 -0.95 -13.25
C ALA A 209 -13.48 -0.25 -12.62
N ARG A 210 -13.29 0.45 -11.50
CA ARG A 210 -14.32 1.33 -10.92
C ARG A 210 -14.61 2.53 -11.84
N ALA A 211 -13.58 3.20 -12.36
CA ALA A 211 -13.73 4.31 -13.29
C ALA A 211 -14.49 3.89 -14.56
N VAL A 212 -14.12 2.76 -15.18
CA VAL A 212 -14.82 2.17 -16.33
C VAL A 212 -16.31 1.96 -16.05
N ARG A 213 -16.68 1.50 -14.85
CA ARG A 213 -18.10 1.32 -14.46
C ARG A 213 -18.81 2.66 -14.29
N ALA A 214 -18.13 3.67 -13.73
CA ALA A 214 -18.67 5.00 -13.53
C ALA A 214 -18.84 5.78 -14.86
N THR A 215 -17.98 5.55 -15.86
CA THR A 215 -18.04 6.23 -17.15
C THR A 215 -19.34 5.90 -17.90
N ARG A 216 -20.09 6.91 -18.33
CA ARG A 216 -21.39 6.73 -19.00
C ARG A 216 -21.69 7.90 -19.95
N TRP A 217 -22.57 7.66 -20.90
CA TRP A 217 -23.18 8.75 -21.67
C TRP A 217 -24.14 9.53 -20.75
N SER A 218 -23.93 10.84 -20.59
CA SER A 218 -24.87 11.74 -19.93
C SER A 218 -25.87 12.34 -20.93
N SER A 219 -25.46 12.47 -22.19
CA SER A 219 -26.30 12.92 -23.30
C SER A 219 -26.01 12.12 -24.58
N ALA A 220 -26.56 12.52 -25.73
CA ALA A 220 -26.22 11.91 -27.02
C ALA A 220 -24.77 12.20 -27.47
N THR A 221 -24.17 13.29 -26.97
CA THR A 221 -22.86 13.83 -27.36
C THR A 221 -21.92 14.03 -26.18
N THR A 222 -22.35 13.75 -24.95
CA THR A 222 -21.56 14.02 -23.75
C THR A 222 -21.29 12.72 -22.99
N VAL A 223 -20.02 12.49 -22.66
CA VAL A 223 -19.55 11.38 -21.84
C VAL A 223 -19.14 11.91 -20.48
N GLN A 224 -19.72 11.37 -19.41
CA GLN A 224 -19.33 11.63 -18.04
C GLN A 224 -18.29 10.61 -17.60
N ILE A 225 -17.19 11.06 -17.00
CA ILE A 225 -16.07 10.26 -16.50
C ILE A 225 -15.95 10.49 -14.99
N GLY A 226 -15.99 9.42 -14.19
CA GLY A 226 -15.76 9.51 -12.75
C GLY A 226 -14.46 8.80 -12.37
N VAL A 227 -13.54 9.50 -11.71
CA VAL A 227 -12.24 8.96 -11.26
C VAL A 227 -11.97 9.29 -9.79
N LEU A 228 -11.15 8.46 -9.17
CA LEU A 228 -10.61 8.67 -7.82
C LEU A 228 -9.10 8.73 -7.93
N PRO A 229 -8.47 9.92 -7.79
CA PRO A 229 -7.06 10.13 -8.14
C PRO A 229 -6.06 9.44 -7.20
N SER A 230 -6.45 9.15 -5.94
CA SER A 230 -5.62 8.39 -5.00
C SER A 230 -6.45 7.45 -4.13
N ALA A 231 -5.80 6.41 -3.60
CA ALA A 231 -6.37 5.58 -2.55
C ALA A 231 -6.57 6.35 -1.22
N LEU A 232 -5.94 7.52 -1.09
CA LEU A 232 -6.01 8.38 0.10
C LEU A 232 -6.98 9.56 -0.07
N THR A 233 -7.51 9.79 -1.27
CA THR A 233 -8.51 10.83 -1.54
C THR A 233 -9.91 10.22 -1.52
N GLU A 234 -10.81 10.77 -0.71
CA GLU A 234 -12.20 10.29 -0.60
C GLU A 234 -13.14 10.91 -1.65
N VAL A 235 -12.72 12.02 -2.28
CA VAL A 235 -13.55 12.76 -3.25
C VAL A 235 -13.27 12.27 -4.66
N ALA A 236 -14.32 11.87 -5.37
CA ALA A 236 -14.24 11.52 -6.77
C ALA A 236 -14.34 12.77 -7.65
N SER A 237 -13.39 12.93 -8.57
CA SER A 237 -13.46 13.96 -9.61
C SER A 237 -14.37 13.46 -10.74
N VAL A 238 -15.18 14.38 -11.26
CA VAL A 238 -16.10 14.12 -12.38
C VAL A 238 -15.76 15.06 -13.52
N PHE A 239 -15.59 14.48 -14.71
CA PHE A 239 -15.33 15.20 -15.95
C PHE A 239 -16.42 14.94 -16.98
N GLU A 240 -16.62 15.89 -17.88
CA GLU A 240 -17.51 15.78 -19.02
C GLU A 240 -16.74 16.01 -20.31
N PHE A 241 -16.84 15.05 -21.23
CA PHE A 241 -16.26 15.12 -22.56
C PHE A 241 -17.36 15.29 -23.61
N ASP A 242 -17.32 16.40 -24.34
CA ASP A 242 -18.23 16.65 -25.47
C ASP A 242 -17.61 16.14 -26.77
N THR A 243 -18.24 15.14 -27.38
CA THR A 243 -17.77 14.48 -28.61
C THR A 243 -17.96 15.34 -29.87
N THR A 244 -18.66 16.46 -29.77
CA THR A 244 -18.88 17.40 -30.88
C THR A 244 -17.74 18.40 -30.94
N THR A 245 -17.38 18.98 -29.79
CA THR A 245 -16.33 20.00 -29.69
C THR A 245 -14.96 19.41 -29.39
N GLY A 246 -14.91 18.17 -28.89
CA GLY A 246 -13.69 17.55 -28.37
C GLY A 246 -13.23 18.14 -27.03
N GLN A 247 -14.05 18.98 -26.40
CA GLN A 247 -13.67 19.64 -25.15
C GLN A 247 -13.95 18.77 -23.94
N LEU A 248 -13.04 18.86 -22.98
CA LEU A 248 -13.16 18.26 -21.66
C LEU A 248 -13.39 19.39 -20.63
N SER A 249 -14.35 19.21 -19.74
CA SER A 249 -14.66 20.14 -18.65
C SER A 249 -14.89 19.40 -17.33
N GLY A 250 -14.83 20.13 -16.21
CA GLY A 250 -14.88 19.57 -14.86
C GLY A 250 -13.48 19.28 -14.30
N GLY A 251 -13.45 18.63 -13.13
CA GLY A 251 -12.22 18.46 -12.35
C GLY A 251 -11.95 19.63 -11.38
N ASP A 252 -11.19 19.35 -10.32
CA ASP A 252 -10.58 20.37 -9.44
C ASP A 252 -9.15 20.60 -9.92
N ASP A 253 -8.57 21.79 -9.68
CA ASP A 253 -7.15 22.15 -9.95
C ASP A 253 -6.11 21.18 -9.32
N SER A 254 -6.55 20.19 -8.55
CA SER A 254 -5.76 19.13 -7.90
C SER A 254 -5.10 18.11 -8.86
N GLU A 255 -5.22 18.30 -10.17
CA GLU A 255 -4.70 17.39 -11.21
C GLU A 255 -3.22 17.58 -11.56
N ARG A 256 -2.54 18.55 -10.93
CA ARG A 256 -1.11 18.76 -11.21
C ARG A 256 -0.25 17.73 -10.50
N VAL A 257 0.04 16.63 -11.18
CA VAL A 257 1.02 15.65 -10.70
C VAL A 257 2.40 16.29 -10.68
N ILE A 258 3.06 16.29 -9.52
CA ILE A 258 4.47 16.67 -9.44
C ILE A 258 5.32 15.57 -10.09
N PRO A 259 6.17 15.90 -11.08
CA PRO A 259 7.05 14.92 -11.71
C PRO A 259 8.19 14.50 -10.78
N ILE A 260 8.67 13.27 -10.97
CA ILE A 260 9.93 12.81 -10.38
C ILE A 260 11.08 13.46 -11.16
N SER A 261 11.65 14.53 -10.62
CA SER A 261 12.73 15.29 -11.25
C SER A 261 14.10 14.90 -10.67
N PRO A 262 15.08 14.51 -11.51
CA PRO A 262 16.47 14.36 -11.08
C PRO A 262 17.00 15.67 -10.49
N THR A 263 17.77 15.56 -9.40
CA THR A 263 18.48 16.69 -8.77
C THR A 263 19.98 16.66 -9.05
N GLY A 264 20.49 15.58 -9.64
CA GLY A 264 21.89 15.39 -9.97
C GLY A 264 22.14 14.24 -10.95
N PRO A 265 23.40 13.85 -11.18
CA PRO A 265 23.73 12.73 -12.04
C PRO A 265 23.25 11.39 -11.47
N ALA A 266 22.81 10.50 -12.35
CA ALA A 266 22.49 9.12 -11.99
C ALA A 266 23.77 8.36 -11.58
N SER A 267 23.67 7.53 -10.54
CA SER A 267 24.68 6.53 -10.20
C SER A 267 24.06 5.13 -10.39
N PRO A 268 24.85 4.11 -10.77
CA PRO A 268 24.33 2.75 -10.85
C PRO A 268 23.75 2.31 -9.51
N VAL A 269 22.54 1.74 -9.55
CA VAL A 269 21.84 1.18 -8.40
C VAL A 269 21.49 -0.26 -8.72
N GLY A 270 21.89 -1.19 -7.86
CA GLY A 270 21.49 -2.58 -7.92
C GLY A 270 20.35 -2.91 -6.97
N PHE A 271 20.22 -4.20 -6.70
CA PHE A 271 19.26 -4.73 -5.75
C PHE A 271 19.94 -5.71 -4.79
N ARG A 272 19.55 -5.64 -3.51
CA ARG A 272 20.00 -6.52 -2.45
C ARG A 272 18.81 -7.08 -1.69
N LEU A 273 18.83 -8.38 -1.40
CA LEU A 273 17.85 -9.06 -0.56
C LEU A 273 18.53 -9.58 0.71
N THR A 274 17.93 -9.34 1.88
CA THR A 274 18.34 -9.99 3.13
C THR A 274 17.16 -10.63 3.83
N LEU A 275 17.46 -11.63 4.66
CA LEU A 275 16.51 -12.21 5.60
C LEU A 275 16.79 -11.62 6.98
N GLN A 276 15.82 -10.91 7.53
CA GLN A 276 15.80 -10.59 8.94
C GLN A 276 15.28 -11.81 9.70
N ARG A 277 16.17 -12.44 10.47
CA ARG A 277 15.75 -13.42 11.46
C ARG A 277 15.32 -12.67 12.70
N VAL A 278 14.08 -12.84 13.11
CA VAL A 278 13.65 -12.35 14.41
C VAL A 278 14.02 -13.41 15.44
N ASP A 279 15.20 -13.25 16.03
CA ASP A 279 15.60 -14.05 17.19
C ASP A 279 14.71 -13.66 18.38
N GLY A 280 13.70 -14.49 18.68
CA GLY A 280 12.78 -14.29 19.80
C GLY A 280 11.34 -14.00 19.37
N VAL A 281 10.71 -13.03 20.01
CA VAL A 281 9.30 -12.67 19.75
C VAL A 281 9.23 -11.38 18.93
N ALA A 282 8.62 -11.45 17.75
CA ALA A 282 8.29 -10.26 16.96
C ALA A 282 7.13 -9.51 17.63
N VAL A 283 7.31 -8.23 17.93
CA VAL A 283 6.26 -7.40 18.53
C VAL A 283 5.92 -6.23 17.62
N SER A 284 4.72 -6.27 17.07
CA SER A 284 4.13 -5.18 16.32
C SER A 284 3.06 -4.47 17.14
N TRP A 285 3.11 -3.15 17.12
CA TRP A 285 2.21 -2.27 17.85
C TRP A 285 1.91 -1.05 16.99
N GLY A 286 0.63 -0.83 16.69
CA GLY A 286 0.14 0.29 15.89
C GLY A 286 -0.73 -0.15 14.72
N GLY A 287 -1.45 0.82 14.13
CA GLY A 287 -2.41 0.62 13.04
C GLY A 287 -3.82 0.36 13.56
N GLY A 288 -4.68 1.38 13.60
CA GLY A 288 -5.95 1.35 14.33
C GLY A 288 -7.19 1.85 13.60
N GLY A 289 -7.10 1.99 12.28
CA GLY A 289 -8.07 2.78 11.53
C GLY A 289 -7.90 4.29 11.79
N PRO A 290 -8.84 5.13 11.34
CA PRO A 290 -8.70 6.58 11.43
C PRO A 290 -8.66 7.05 12.89
N THR A 291 -7.70 7.92 13.22
CA THR A 291 -7.48 8.50 14.55
C THR A 291 -8.20 9.84 14.74
N ASN A 292 -9.17 10.14 13.89
CA ASN A 292 -9.90 11.42 13.90
C ASN A 292 -10.57 11.63 15.25
N GLY A 293 -10.28 12.76 15.91
CA GLY A 293 -10.86 13.12 17.21
C GLY A 293 -10.20 12.47 18.43
N VAL A 294 -9.19 11.60 18.25
CA VAL A 294 -8.47 11.00 19.38
C VAL A 294 -7.57 12.05 20.03
N PRO A 295 -7.64 12.27 21.36
CA PRO A 295 -6.76 13.20 22.06
C PRO A 295 -5.26 12.88 21.85
N PRO A 296 -4.42 13.87 21.47
CA PRO A 296 -3.00 13.64 21.17
C PRO A 296 -2.23 12.93 22.27
N ALA A 297 -2.47 13.29 23.54
CA ALA A 297 -1.79 12.67 24.68
C ALA A 297 -2.08 11.16 24.83
N TYR A 298 -3.26 10.69 24.39
CA TYR A 298 -3.55 9.25 24.36
C TYR A 298 -2.76 8.54 23.25
N LEU A 299 -2.69 9.15 22.06
CA LEU A 299 -1.93 8.63 20.92
C LEU A 299 -0.44 8.56 21.23
N ASP A 300 0.12 9.66 21.75
CA ASP A 300 1.53 9.77 22.09
C ASP A 300 1.92 8.73 23.15
N GLU A 301 1.08 8.55 24.18
CA GLU A 301 1.34 7.54 25.20
C GLU A 301 1.20 6.12 24.65
N MET A 302 0.22 5.83 23.78
CA MET A 302 0.12 4.52 23.12
C MET A 302 1.32 4.22 22.22
N ASN A 303 1.85 5.23 21.52
CA ASN A 303 3.06 5.12 20.72
C ASN A 303 4.28 4.83 21.62
N ARG A 304 4.44 5.58 22.72
CA ARG A 304 5.49 5.36 23.72
C ARG A 304 5.40 3.94 24.31
N LEU A 305 4.21 3.50 24.69
CA LEU A 305 3.96 2.16 25.23
C LEU A 305 4.28 1.06 24.22
N GLY A 306 4.03 1.31 22.93
CA GLY A 306 4.46 0.44 21.84
C GLY A 306 5.97 0.21 21.83
N SER A 307 6.78 1.23 22.17
CA SER A 307 8.23 1.07 22.33
C SER A 307 8.58 0.31 23.61
N VAL A 308 7.86 0.54 24.71
CA VAL A 308 8.08 -0.16 25.99
C VAL A 308 7.89 -1.67 25.86
N ILE A 309 6.80 -2.11 25.23
CA ILE A 309 6.50 -3.56 25.08
C ILE A 309 7.41 -4.28 24.08
N ARG A 310 8.25 -3.53 23.34
CA ARG A 310 9.31 -4.05 22.47
C ARG A 310 10.67 -4.09 23.17
N SER A 311 10.78 -3.62 24.41
CA SER A 311 12.04 -3.64 25.16
C SER A 311 12.49 -5.08 25.47
N PRO A 312 13.80 -5.33 25.68
CA PRO A 312 14.33 -6.68 25.95
C PRO A 312 13.65 -7.42 27.11
N LEU A 313 13.27 -6.66 28.15
CA LEU A 313 12.55 -7.20 29.31
C LEU A 313 11.16 -7.74 28.91
N TRP A 314 10.44 -6.98 28.09
CA TRP A 314 9.13 -7.40 27.57
C TRP A 314 9.25 -8.54 26.57
N LEU A 315 10.23 -8.52 25.66
CA LEU A 315 10.48 -9.63 24.73
C LEU A 315 10.73 -10.96 25.46
N THR A 316 11.49 -10.92 26.56
CA THR A 316 11.72 -12.09 27.43
C THR A 316 10.41 -12.57 28.07
N TRP A 317 9.53 -11.66 28.46
CA TRP A 317 8.23 -12.02 29.04
C TRP A 317 7.29 -12.61 27.98
N TRP A 318 7.22 -12.02 26.78
CA TRP A 318 6.42 -12.54 25.67
C TRP A 318 6.84 -13.95 25.26
N ALA A 319 8.15 -14.25 25.26
CA ALA A 319 8.66 -15.58 24.93
C ALA A 319 8.08 -16.67 25.85
N ARG A 320 7.76 -16.34 27.11
CA ARG A 320 7.12 -17.26 28.06
C ARG A 320 5.67 -17.58 27.70
N ALA A 321 5.02 -16.74 26.89
CA ALA A 321 3.70 -17.02 26.35
C ALA A 321 3.72 -18.04 25.20
N GLU A 322 4.91 -18.58 24.87
CA GLU A 322 5.17 -19.54 23.79
C GLU A 322 4.82 -19.02 22.39
N VAL A 323 4.66 -17.71 22.27
CA VAL A 323 4.42 -17.01 21.00
C VAL A 323 5.73 -16.64 20.33
N ASN A 324 5.72 -16.58 19.01
CA ASN A 324 6.77 -15.97 18.21
C ASN A 324 6.35 -14.59 17.67
N GLU A 325 5.07 -14.24 17.80
CA GLU A 325 4.51 -12.97 17.31
C GLU A 325 3.48 -12.40 18.29
N VAL A 326 3.58 -11.10 18.54
CA VAL A 326 2.57 -10.28 19.21
C VAL A 326 2.21 -9.14 18.28
N ASP A 327 0.94 -9.06 17.88
CA ASP A 327 0.41 -7.99 17.05
C ASP A 327 -0.67 -7.24 17.81
N GLY A 328 -0.45 -5.94 18.00
CA GLY A 328 -1.27 -5.12 18.86
C GLY A 328 -1.71 -3.81 18.20
N TYR A 329 -2.98 -3.46 18.38
CA TYR A 329 -3.48 -2.17 17.93
C TYR A 329 -4.68 -1.68 18.74
N VAL A 330 -5.01 -0.40 18.56
CA VAL A 330 -6.19 0.23 19.16
C VAL A 330 -7.25 0.41 18.07
N ASP A 331 -8.45 -0.07 18.30
CA ASP A 331 -9.63 0.21 17.47
C ASP A 331 -10.40 1.37 18.12
N TYR A 332 -10.45 2.51 17.43
CA TYR A 332 -11.03 3.77 17.93
C TYR A 332 -12.53 3.92 17.69
N ASN A 333 -13.13 3.09 16.84
CA ASN A 333 -14.56 3.15 16.50
C ASN A 333 -15.37 1.90 16.90
N PRO A 334 -15.15 1.30 18.08
CA PRO A 334 -15.92 0.14 18.49
C PRO A 334 -17.28 0.55 19.06
N THR A 335 -18.26 -0.33 18.93
CA THR A 335 -19.55 -0.21 19.63
C THR A 335 -19.43 -0.45 21.14
N THR A 336 -18.35 -1.11 21.59
CA THR A 336 -18.08 -1.43 23.01
C THR A 336 -16.58 -1.37 23.31
N SER A 337 -16.21 -0.71 24.40
CA SER A 337 -14.81 -0.62 24.85
C SER A 337 -14.39 -1.88 25.60
N THR A 338 -13.44 -2.64 25.05
CA THR A 338 -12.94 -3.91 25.61
C THR A 338 -11.62 -4.31 24.96
N SER A 339 -10.73 -5.01 25.68
CA SER A 339 -9.56 -5.63 25.05
C SER A 339 -9.86 -7.04 24.55
N LEU A 340 -9.56 -7.30 23.28
CA LEU A 340 -9.59 -8.64 22.70
C LEU A 340 -8.18 -9.21 22.72
N VAL A 341 -8.07 -10.39 23.34
CA VAL A 341 -6.85 -11.20 23.35
C VAL A 341 -7.15 -12.46 22.57
N ARG A 342 -6.36 -12.79 21.55
CA ARG A 342 -6.55 -14.00 20.74
C ARG A 342 -5.22 -14.67 20.49
N PHE A 343 -5.19 -15.99 20.70
CA PHE A 343 -4.07 -16.84 20.29
C PHE A 343 -4.47 -17.61 19.03
N THR A 344 -3.57 -17.71 18.07
CA THR A 344 -3.76 -18.53 16.86
C THR A 344 -2.41 -19.13 16.49
N GLY A 345 -2.24 -20.43 16.80
CA GLY A 345 -0.92 -21.05 16.77
C GLY A 345 0.05 -20.36 17.74
N ARG A 346 1.20 -19.92 17.22
CA ARG A 346 2.22 -19.18 17.97
C ARG A 346 2.07 -17.65 17.88
N ARG A 347 0.94 -17.16 17.35
CA ARG A 347 0.63 -15.73 17.27
C ARG A 347 -0.31 -15.28 18.38
N LEU A 348 -0.04 -14.12 18.98
CA LEU A 348 -0.92 -13.38 19.87
C LEU A 348 -1.40 -12.10 19.17
N THR A 349 -2.72 -11.90 19.12
CA THR A 349 -3.36 -10.65 18.69
C THR A 349 -3.98 -9.93 19.89
N LEU A 350 -3.65 -8.64 20.03
CA LEU A 350 -4.12 -7.72 21.06
C LEU A 350 -4.88 -6.56 20.42
N ILE A 351 -6.21 -6.52 20.56
CA ILE A 351 -7.01 -5.38 20.06
C ILE A 351 -7.53 -4.62 21.26
N LEU A 352 -7.08 -3.38 21.45
CA LEU A 352 -7.65 -2.46 22.43
C LEU A 352 -8.82 -1.73 21.78
N ARG A 353 -10.06 -2.14 22.07
CA ARG A 353 -11.24 -1.39 21.59
C ARG A 353 -11.50 -0.24 22.55
N ARG A 354 -11.36 0.99 22.05
CA ARG A 354 -11.57 2.22 22.81
C ARG A 354 -12.32 3.23 21.95
N SER A 355 -13.60 3.47 22.24
CA SER A 355 -14.33 4.54 21.56
C SER A 355 -13.71 5.91 21.83
N THR A 356 -13.46 6.68 20.78
CA THR A 356 -12.91 8.04 20.83
C THR A 356 -13.63 8.92 21.84
N ASP A 357 -14.97 8.85 21.87
CA ASP A 357 -15.81 9.66 22.76
C ASP A 357 -15.63 9.34 24.25
N THR A 358 -14.96 8.23 24.57
CA THR A 358 -14.69 7.79 25.95
C THR A 358 -13.29 8.17 26.44
N ILE A 359 -12.47 8.80 25.60
CA ILE A 359 -11.11 9.22 25.97
C ILE A 359 -11.19 10.62 26.57
N PRO A 360 -10.70 10.84 27.82
CA PRO A 360 -10.67 12.15 28.42
C PRO A 360 -9.87 13.15 27.57
N PRO A 361 -10.31 14.42 27.47
CA PRO A 361 -9.56 15.43 26.74
C PRO A 361 -8.29 15.90 27.48
N GLY A 362 -8.22 15.67 28.81
CA GLY A 362 -7.08 16.08 29.64
C GLY A 362 -5.83 15.24 29.39
N GLY A 363 -4.69 15.88 29.14
CA GLY A 363 -3.46 15.19 28.72
C GLY A 363 -2.97 14.09 29.67
N VAL A 364 -2.95 14.36 30.99
CA VAL A 364 -2.51 13.38 32.00
C VAL A 364 -3.50 12.23 32.15
N GLU A 365 -4.79 12.53 32.11
CA GLU A 365 -5.88 11.56 32.24
C GLU A 365 -5.94 10.64 31.02
N ALA A 366 -5.81 11.19 29.82
CA ALA A 366 -5.70 10.47 28.56
C ALA A 366 -4.52 9.50 28.55
N ALA A 367 -3.32 9.97 28.91
CA ALA A 367 -2.14 9.11 29.00
C ALA A 367 -2.30 8.01 30.08
N THR A 368 -2.92 8.34 31.21
CA THR A 368 -3.20 7.35 32.27
C THR A 368 -4.19 6.30 31.82
N LEU A 369 -5.22 6.68 31.06
CA LEU A 369 -6.16 5.75 30.45
C LEU A 369 -5.44 4.82 29.45
N ALA A 370 -4.53 5.34 28.61
CA ALA A 370 -3.78 4.51 27.68
C ALA A 370 -2.95 3.42 28.40
N ARG A 371 -2.26 3.78 29.48
CA ARG A 371 -1.54 2.83 30.35
C ARG A 371 -2.47 1.79 30.96
N SER A 372 -3.65 2.22 31.43
CA SER A 372 -4.66 1.32 32.01
C SER A 372 -5.18 0.31 30.98
N ASP A 373 -5.47 0.76 29.75
CA ASP A 373 -6.00 -0.06 28.67
C ASP A 373 -5.03 -1.17 28.27
N LEU A 374 -3.76 -0.80 28.00
CA LEU A 374 -2.73 -1.78 27.69
C LEU A 374 -2.47 -2.69 28.90
N GLY A 375 -2.38 -2.12 30.11
CA GLY A 375 -2.19 -2.85 31.37
C GLY A 375 -3.28 -3.89 31.62
N ALA A 376 -4.54 -3.60 31.28
CA ALA A 376 -5.63 -4.55 31.36
C ALA A 376 -5.49 -5.68 30.32
N ALA A 377 -5.10 -5.37 29.08
CA ALA A 377 -4.93 -6.35 28.04
C ALA A 377 -3.77 -7.33 28.32
N VAL A 378 -2.61 -6.83 28.76
CA VAL A 378 -1.46 -7.69 29.11
C VAL A 378 -1.72 -8.55 30.34
N ARG A 379 -2.51 -8.06 31.32
CA ARG A 379 -2.98 -8.89 32.45
C ARG A 379 -3.87 -10.04 31.98
N ARG A 380 -4.78 -9.80 31.04
CA ARG A 380 -5.59 -10.87 30.41
C ARG A 380 -4.73 -11.90 29.68
N VAL A 381 -3.61 -11.48 29.06
CA VAL A 381 -2.63 -12.42 28.50
C VAL A 381 -2.00 -13.27 29.58
N ALA A 382 -1.53 -12.63 30.66
CA ALA A 382 -0.91 -13.31 31.79
C ALA A 382 -1.85 -14.36 32.39
N GLU A 383 -3.11 -14.00 32.62
CA GLU A 383 -4.15 -14.91 33.13
C GLU A 383 -4.39 -16.10 32.19
N ARG A 384 -4.57 -15.84 30.88
CA ARG A 384 -4.90 -16.87 29.89
C ARG A 384 -3.77 -17.87 29.63
N ARG A 385 -2.53 -17.48 29.87
CA ARG A 385 -1.33 -18.31 29.67
C ARG A 385 -0.63 -18.68 30.97
N SER A 386 -1.25 -18.37 32.12
CA SER A 386 -0.69 -18.60 33.45
C SER A 386 0.75 -18.08 33.60
N LEU A 387 1.01 -16.89 33.04
CA LEU A 387 2.30 -16.22 33.14
C LEU A 387 2.42 -15.47 34.46
N GLY A 388 3.65 -15.31 34.94
CA GLY A 388 3.93 -14.37 36.03
C GLY A 388 3.59 -12.92 35.65
N SER A 389 3.61 -12.02 36.64
CA SER A 389 3.28 -10.61 36.47
C SER A 389 4.00 -9.98 35.26
N PRO A 390 3.30 -9.18 34.44
CA PRO A 390 3.93 -8.48 33.32
C PRO A 390 4.94 -7.45 33.85
N PRO A 391 5.99 -7.13 33.07
CA PRO A 391 6.89 -6.03 33.39
C PRO A 391 6.15 -4.68 33.50
N PRO A 392 6.74 -3.65 34.13
CA PRO A 392 6.14 -2.33 34.18
C PRO A 392 6.00 -1.68 32.80
N LEU A 393 5.01 -0.79 32.69
CA LEU A 393 4.70 0.00 31.48
C LEU A 393 5.23 1.46 31.56
N HIS A 394 5.98 1.82 32.61
CA HIS A 394 6.51 3.16 32.80
C HIS A 394 7.93 3.29 32.27
#